data_AF-A0A9Q9ZAM2-F1
#
_entry.id   AF-A0A9Q9ZAM2-F1
#
_cell.length_a   1.000
_cell.length_b   1.000
_cell.length_c   1.000
_cell.angle_alpha   90.00
_cell.angle_beta   90.00
_cell.angle_gamma   90.00
#
_symmetry.space_group_name_H-M   'P 1'
#
loop_
_entity.id
_entity.type
_entity.pdbx_description
1 polymer ?
#
loop_
_entity_poly.entity_id
_entity_poly.type
_entity_poly.pdbx_seq_one_letter_code
_entity_poly.pdbx_strand_id
1 'polypeptide(L)'
;MGIQECYLQFLKNTLQNIESSIFLNEQEMEIAKTSQPNDFILCEQQWTEKDGFYLVHCLKIPRRLFSVKVHRGDSVSDCTMSMPHPNIEQRLVHFPQCTATDQTYTSQHAQTTPEPSHGDTTEVCQQQTVSDLLEKGVSVTVVRDFPLGTLEDFVEEGHSLHSTLPEVYERRLCILALQLVLGLQQLGHFKVINRQMKPQSVTLVWPSIMRKEADSNDYPSEMKRGSMNTDTFKGIPMITVSKEQTDNERTKSEICQTSWEKWGTPRLVLKSHFEDEVLQEAKSQEFQLGTLLRYCLHLNDSCSSVWKVPQGTPYTQGLQWLVTQLTSEKPGLLLADVVGVLQALLWGPRQRLFQQNQMENSVLSNWLLLKRSLLVLKLAEKGLFQDQPGLDWEDYLCLQYLSLTDPETMHSITERLGLHDFITPA
;
A
#
# COMPACT_ATOMS: atom_id res chain seq x y z
N MET A 1 -2.00 -2.28 -37.30
CA MET A 1 -2.46 -2.27 -35.89
C MET A 1 -3.56 -1.23 -35.80
N GLY A 2 -4.76 -1.61 -35.33
CA GLY A 2 -5.85 -0.64 -35.13
C GLY A 2 -5.59 0.25 -33.92
N ILE A 3 -6.20 1.43 -33.87
CA ILE A 3 -5.99 2.40 -32.78
C ILE A 3 -6.30 1.84 -31.39
N GLN A 4 -7.33 0.99 -31.29
CA GLN A 4 -7.71 0.29 -30.07
C GLN A 4 -6.58 -0.62 -29.55
N GLU A 5 -5.93 -1.35 -30.45
CA GLU A 5 -4.83 -2.25 -30.11
C GLU A 5 -3.59 -1.45 -29.68
N CYS A 6 -3.30 -0.34 -30.34
CA CYS A 6 -2.22 0.57 -29.92
C CYS A 6 -2.44 1.12 -28.51
N TYR A 7 -3.67 1.58 -28.19
CA TYR A 7 -3.99 2.08 -26.86
C TYR A 7 -3.93 0.99 -25.80
N LEU A 8 -4.47 -0.19 -26.08
CA LEU A 8 -4.39 -1.32 -25.16
C LEU A 8 -2.94 -1.69 -24.85
N GLN A 9 -2.09 -1.76 -25.89
CA GLN A 9 -0.69 -2.12 -25.72
C GLN A 9 0.10 -1.04 -24.98
N PHE A 10 -0.17 0.24 -25.23
CA PHE A 10 0.39 1.34 -24.45
C PHE A 10 0.05 1.21 -22.96
N LEU A 11 -1.22 0.95 -22.64
CA LEU A 11 -1.67 0.80 -21.25
C LEU A 11 -1.01 -0.41 -20.57
N LYS A 12 -0.91 -1.56 -21.25
CA LYS A 12 -0.24 -2.76 -20.74
C LYS A 12 1.25 -2.51 -20.47
N ASN A 13 1.95 -1.86 -21.41
CA ASN A 13 3.36 -1.50 -21.23
C ASN A 13 3.55 -0.52 -20.06
N THR A 14 2.64 0.46 -19.93
CA THR A 14 2.66 1.42 -18.80
C THR A 14 2.45 0.69 -17.48
N LEU A 15 1.50 -0.25 -17.42
CA LEU A 15 1.24 -1.06 -16.23
C LEU A 15 2.49 -1.86 -15.84
N GLN A 16 3.10 -2.58 -16.79
CA GLN A 16 4.30 -3.38 -16.55
C GLN A 16 5.48 -2.52 -16.08
N ASN A 17 5.62 -1.30 -16.60
CA ASN A 17 6.65 -0.35 -16.16
C ASN A 17 6.41 0.11 -14.71
N ILE A 18 5.16 0.34 -14.32
CA ILE A 18 4.83 0.70 -12.94
C ILE A 18 5.10 -0.49 -12.00
N GLU A 19 4.67 -1.69 -12.38
CA GLU A 19 4.85 -2.91 -11.59
C GLU A 19 6.32 -3.26 -11.35
N SER A 20 7.18 -3.10 -12.37
CA SER A 20 8.62 -3.31 -12.21
C SER A 20 9.27 -2.32 -11.24
N SER A 21 8.69 -1.13 -11.04
CA SER A 21 9.18 -0.14 -10.07
C SER A 21 8.73 -0.40 -8.62
N ILE A 22 7.62 -1.12 -8.42
CA ILE A 22 7.04 -1.39 -7.10
C ILE A 22 7.90 -2.39 -6.30
N PHE A 23 8.46 -3.38 -6.98
CA PHE A 23 9.23 -4.44 -6.35
C PHE A 23 10.73 -4.17 -6.43
N LEU A 24 11.46 -4.76 -5.48
CA LEU A 24 12.91 -4.90 -5.60
C LEU A 24 13.19 -5.85 -6.76
N ASN A 25 14.15 -5.50 -7.61
CA ASN A 25 14.64 -6.47 -8.59
C ASN A 25 15.38 -7.63 -7.88
N GLU A 26 15.66 -8.72 -8.59
CA GLU A 26 16.28 -9.91 -8.01
C GLU A 26 17.61 -9.59 -7.31
N GLN A 27 18.43 -8.72 -7.91
CA GLN A 27 19.71 -8.31 -7.33
C GLN A 27 19.53 -7.49 -6.05
N GLU A 28 18.64 -6.50 -6.05
CA GLU A 28 18.32 -5.69 -4.86
C GLU A 28 17.77 -6.57 -3.73
N MET A 29 16.94 -7.56 -4.06
CA MET A 29 16.39 -8.52 -3.10
C MET A 29 17.50 -9.37 -2.45
N GLU A 30 18.43 -9.91 -3.24
CA GLU A 30 19.54 -10.70 -2.71
C GLU A 30 20.52 -9.84 -1.89
N ILE A 31 20.76 -8.59 -2.30
CA ILE A 31 21.53 -7.62 -1.51
C ILE A 31 20.85 -7.38 -0.16
N ALA A 32 19.53 -7.14 -0.14
CA ALA A 32 18.79 -6.89 1.10
C ALA A 32 18.86 -8.08 2.07
N LYS A 33 18.74 -9.31 1.56
CA LYS A 33 18.83 -10.55 2.36
C LYS A 33 20.22 -10.79 2.96
N THR A 34 21.27 -10.42 2.24
CA THR A 34 22.67 -10.62 2.66
C THR A 34 23.25 -9.43 3.43
N SER A 35 22.45 -8.38 3.62
CA SER A 35 22.83 -7.19 4.38
C SER A 35 22.91 -7.49 5.87
N GLN A 36 23.87 -6.85 6.53
CA GLN A 36 24.09 -6.91 7.97
C GLN A 36 23.33 -5.79 8.67
N PRO A 37 23.07 -5.90 9.99
CA PRO A 37 22.38 -4.85 10.74
C PRO A 37 23.00 -3.44 10.60
N ASN A 38 24.34 -3.35 10.56
CA ASN A 38 25.07 -2.07 10.35
C ASN A 38 24.84 -1.43 8.96
N ASP A 39 24.38 -2.20 7.97
CA ASP A 39 24.09 -1.65 6.64
C ASP A 39 22.79 -0.82 6.61
N PHE A 40 21.95 -0.94 7.65
CA PHE A 40 20.68 -0.25 7.78
C PHE A 40 20.78 0.87 8.81
N ILE A 41 20.78 2.11 8.34
CA ILE A 41 20.89 3.30 9.17
C ILE A 41 19.50 3.89 9.42
N LEU A 42 19.21 4.22 10.67
CA LEU A 42 17.98 4.82 11.15
C LEU A 42 17.90 6.28 10.72
N CYS A 43 16.78 6.67 10.12
CA CYS A 43 16.52 8.06 9.81
C CYS A 43 16.16 8.84 11.09
N GLU A 44 16.70 10.05 11.26
CA GLU A 44 16.55 10.89 12.47
C GLU A 44 15.09 11.30 12.77
N GLN A 45 14.18 11.17 11.80
CA GLN A 45 12.75 11.39 12.03
C GLN A 45 12.19 10.22 12.84
N GLN A 46 12.16 10.38 14.16
CA GLN A 46 11.55 9.43 15.09
C GLN A 46 10.04 9.36 14.85
N TRP A 47 9.60 8.32 14.16
CA TRP A 47 8.22 7.87 14.27
C TRP A 47 8.10 7.16 15.61
N THR A 48 7.09 7.54 16.40
CA THR A 48 7.02 7.26 17.85
C THR A 48 7.26 5.77 18.18
N GLU A 49 8.10 5.51 19.19
CA GLU A 49 8.43 4.16 19.73
C GLU A 49 7.20 3.26 20.01
N LYS A 50 6.00 3.84 20.09
CA LYS A 50 4.73 3.16 20.38
C LYS A 50 4.30 2.15 19.31
N ASP A 51 4.72 2.30 18.05
CA ASP A 51 4.28 1.42 16.95
C ASP A 51 5.30 0.35 16.56
N GLY A 52 6.51 0.42 17.10
CA GLY A 52 7.58 -0.53 16.80
C GLY A 52 8.06 -0.47 15.35
N PHE A 53 7.92 0.65 14.64
CA PHE A 53 8.47 0.83 13.29
C PHE A 53 9.47 1.99 13.24
N TYR A 54 10.57 1.80 12.51
CA TYR A 54 11.57 2.81 12.23
C TYR A 54 11.83 2.87 10.72
N LEU A 55 12.04 4.06 10.19
CA LEU A 55 12.48 4.21 8.82
C LEU A 55 13.99 4.04 8.73
N VAL A 56 14.46 3.29 7.73
CA VAL A 56 15.88 3.06 7.50
C VAL A 56 16.28 3.24 6.04
N HIS A 57 17.54 3.62 5.81
CA HIS A 57 18.19 3.50 4.52
C HIS A 57 19.20 2.36 4.53
N CYS A 58 19.24 1.59 3.45
CA CYS A 58 20.26 0.56 3.27
C CYS A 58 21.43 1.15 2.47
N LEU A 59 22.64 1.14 3.02
CA LEU A 59 23.84 1.64 2.33
C LEU A 59 24.11 0.91 1.01
N LYS A 60 23.71 -0.36 0.93
CA LYS A 60 23.87 -1.20 -0.28
C LYS A 60 22.75 -1.01 -1.31
N ILE A 61 21.66 -0.33 -0.94
CA ILE A 61 20.51 -0.03 -1.82
C ILE A 61 20.10 1.45 -1.62
N PRO A 62 20.97 2.42 -2.00
CA PRO A 62 20.86 3.81 -1.57
C PRO A 62 19.62 4.55 -2.10
N ARG A 63 19.00 4.05 -3.19
CA ARG A 63 17.81 4.66 -3.81
C ARG A 63 16.49 4.24 -3.18
N ARG A 64 16.51 3.39 -2.13
CA ARG A 64 15.30 2.91 -1.48
C ARG A 64 15.34 3.12 0.03
N LEU A 65 14.18 3.48 0.55
CA LEU A 65 13.90 3.50 1.97
C LEU A 65 13.16 2.23 2.34
N PHE A 66 13.44 1.72 3.53
CA PHE A 66 12.84 0.53 4.09
C PHE A 66 12.29 0.85 5.47
N SER A 67 11.52 -0.08 6.02
CA SER A 67 11.01 0.01 7.37
C SER A 67 11.56 -1.13 8.22
N VAL A 68 11.89 -0.83 9.45
CA VAL A 68 12.36 -1.75 10.46
C VAL A 68 11.26 -1.93 11.47
N LYS A 69 10.76 -3.16 11.59
CA LYS A 69 9.77 -3.58 12.57
C LYS A 69 10.46 -4.21 13.77
N VAL A 70 10.28 -3.62 14.94
CA VAL A 70 10.83 -4.10 16.21
C VAL A 70 9.83 -5.03 16.90
N HIS A 71 10.33 -6.18 17.33
CA HIS A 71 9.56 -7.20 18.03
C HIS A 71 10.09 -7.33 19.46
N ARG A 72 9.22 -7.14 20.46
CA ARG A 72 9.52 -7.36 21.88
C ARG A 72 8.95 -8.73 22.27
N GLY A 73 9.72 -9.81 22.10
CA GLY A 73 9.35 -11.19 22.47
C GLY A 73 9.92 -12.27 21.54
N ASP A 74 9.97 -13.52 22.02
CA ASP A 74 10.61 -14.71 21.40
C ASP A 74 9.85 -15.33 20.20
N SER A 75 9.02 -14.57 19.48
CA SER A 75 8.34 -15.12 18.31
C SER A 75 9.29 -15.13 17.10
N VAL A 76 10.06 -16.21 16.95
CA VAL A 76 10.78 -16.53 15.72
C VAL A 76 9.75 -16.96 14.67
N SER A 77 9.29 -16.01 13.86
CA SER A 77 8.54 -16.36 12.65
C SER A 77 9.54 -16.57 11.53
N ASP A 78 9.67 -17.81 11.05
CA ASP A 78 10.39 -18.10 9.83
C ASP A 78 9.89 -17.20 8.69
N CYS A 79 10.82 -16.59 7.96
CA CYS A 79 10.52 -15.76 6.80
C CYS A 79 10.11 -16.68 5.63
N THR A 80 8.87 -17.18 5.67
CA THR A 80 8.34 -17.97 4.56
C THR A 80 7.95 -17.00 3.44
N MET A 81 8.69 -17.10 2.34
CA MET A 81 8.59 -16.23 1.17
C MET A 81 7.19 -16.32 0.56
N SER A 82 6.36 -15.31 0.82
CA SER A 82 5.18 -15.05 0.00
C SER A 82 5.65 -14.45 -1.34
N MET A 83 5.10 -14.91 -2.46
CA MET A 83 5.39 -14.30 -3.75
C MET A 83 5.07 -12.80 -3.69
N PRO A 84 5.95 -11.94 -4.26
CA PRO A 84 5.81 -10.51 -4.13
C PRO A 84 4.47 -10.05 -4.73
N HIS A 85 3.65 -9.39 -3.92
CA HIS A 85 2.40 -8.78 -4.34
C HIS A 85 2.33 -7.36 -3.77
N PRO A 86 1.73 -6.38 -4.48
CA PRO A 86 1.75 -5.00 -3.99
C PRO A 86 0.95 -4.86 -2.69
N ASN A 87 -0.10 -5.64 -2.51
CA ASN A 87 -0.96 -5.60 -1.32
C ASN A 87 -0.61 -6.62 -0.24
N ILE A 88 0.60 -7.21 -0.26
CA ILE A 88 1.09 -8.13 0.79
C ILE A 88 2.40 -7.59 1.36
N GLU A 89 2.57 -7.67 2.68
CA GLU A 89 3.77 -7.29 3.41
C GLU A 89 4.97 -8.09 2.88
N GLN A 90 5.99 -7.37 2.41
CA GLN A 90 7.22 -7.98 1.91
C GLN A 90 8.32 -7.85 2.96
N ARG A 91 8.63 -8.97 3.62
CA ARG A 91 9.76 -9.09 4.56
C ARG A 91 11.04 -9.35 3.78
N LEU A 92 12.10 -8.63 4.11
CA LEU A 92 13.37 -8.69 3.40
C LEU A 92 14.40 -9.50 4.17
N VAL A 93 14.58 -9.18 5.45
CA VAL A 93 15.52 -9.87 6.33
C VAL A 93 15.03 -9.76 7.78
N HIS A 94 15.26 -10.81 8.57
CA HIS A 94 14.99 -10.83 9.99
C HIS A 94 16.30 -11.00 10.76
N PHE A 95 16.50 -10.16 11.77
CA PHE A 95 17.62 -10.21 12.69
C PHE A 95 17.10 -10.64 14.07
N PRO A 96 17.51 -11.82 14.57
CA PRO A 96 17.06 -12.31 15.85
C PRO A 96 17.62 -11.44 16.99
N GLN A 97 16.99 -11.53 18.15
CA GLN A 97 17.45 -10.86 19.35
C GLN A 97 18.85 -11.36 19.74
N CYS A 98 19.78 -10.45 20.02
CA CYS A 98 21.09 -10.81 20.55
C CYS A 98 20.94 -11.48 21.92
N THR A 99 21.23 -12.78 22.01
CA THR A 99 21.36 -13.46 23.31
C THR A 99 22.78 -13.29 23.83
N ALA A 100 22.94 -13.10 25.14
CA ALA A 100 24.22 -12.80 25.79
C ALA A 100 25.34 -13.85 25.51
N THR A 101 25.00 -15.01 24.95
CA THR A 101 25.93 -16.10 24.61
C THR A 101 26.76 -15.86 23.34
N ASP A 102 26.33 -14.95 22.45
CA ASP A 102 27.05 -14.68 21.18
C ASP A 102 28.21 -13.69 21.32
N GLN A 103 28.37 -13.07 22.49
CA GLN A 103 29.48 -12.13 22.76
C GLN A 103 30.85 -12.81 22.92
N THR A 104 30.93 -14.14 22.84
CA THR A 104 32.18 -14.88 23.05
C THR A 104 33.07 -15.03 21.81
N TYR A 105 32.62 -14.61 20.62
CA TYR A 105 33.36 -14.83 19.37
C TYR A 105 33.52 -13.58 18.50
N THR A 106 33.80 -12.40 19.07
CA THR A 106 34.47 -11.31 18.31
C THR A 106 35.07 -10.25 19.22
N SER A 107 35.97 -10.66 20.11
CA SER A 107 36.95 -9.74 20.72
C SER A 107 38.31 -10.43 20.81
N GLN A 108 38.93 -10.62 19.65
CA GLN A 108 40.38 -10.73 19.56
C GLN A 108 40.89 -9.58 18.70
N HIS A 109 40.94 -8.38 19.28
CA HIS A 109 41.90 -7.38 18.85
C HIS A 109 42.59 -6.78 20.09
N ALA A 110 43.88 -7.11 20.17
CA ALA A 110 44.98 -6.50 20.90
C ALA A 110 44.64 -5.57 22.08
N GLN A 111 44.94 -6.04 23.29
CA GLN A 111 45.26 -5.18 24.41
C GLN A 111 46.54 -4.39 24.10
N THR A 112 46.39 -3.09 23.87
CA THR A 112 47.45 -2.12 24.13
C THR A 112 46.87 -0.96 24.91
N THR A 113 47.49 -0.74 26.06
CA THR A 113 47.26 0.27 27.11
C THR A 113 47.04 1.68 26.56
N PRO A 114 46.10 2.48 27.09
CA PRO A 114 46.02 3.90 26.79
C PRO A 114 46.74 4.75 27.86
N GLU A 115 47.73 5.54 27.43
CA GLU A 115 48.14 6.76 28.13
C GLU A 115 47.16 7.90 27.79
N PRO A 116 46.99 8.91 28.68
CA PRO A 116 46.04 9.99 28.46
C PRO A 116 46.71 11.14 27.69
N SER A 117 46.15 11.51 26.54
CA SER A 117 46.45 12.80 25.92
C SER A 117 45.18 13.46 25.39
N HIS A 118 45.15 14.77 25.60
CA HIS A 118 44.02 15.68 25.51
C HIS A 118 43.53 15.94 24.08
N GLY A 119 42.24 16.27 23.98
CA GLY A 119 41.76 17.38 23.14
C GLY A 119 41.38 17.04 21.70
N ASP A 120 40.10 16.72 21.49
CA ASP A 120 39.18 17.49 20.63
C ASP A 120 37.87 16.72 20.48
N THR A 121 36.83 17.16 21.19
CA THR A 121 35.45 16.72 20.98
C THR A 121 34.90 17.39 19.73
N THR A 122 35.24 16.86 18.56
CA THR A 122 34.31 16.88 17.44
C THR A 122 33.18 15.92 17.80
N GLU A 123 31.98 16.45 18.04
CA GLU A 123 30.75 15.66 18.09
C GLU A 123 30.58 14.97 16.73
N VAL A 124 31.16 13.78 16.58
CA VAL A 124 30.82 12.87 15.51
C VAL A 124 29.39 12.45 15.81
N CYS A 125 28.45 12.99 15.05
CA CYS A 125 27.05 12.57 15.08
C CYS A 125 27.02 11.08 14.67
N GLN A 126 27.08 10.18 15.66
CA GLN A 126 27.03 8.74 15.42
C GLN A 126 25.64 8.42 14.89
N GLN A 127 25.56 8.09 13.61
CA GLN A 127 24.31 7.66 12.98
C GLN A 127 23.89 6.32 13.60
N GLN A 128 22.67 6.28 14.15
CA GLN A 128 22.11 5.06 14.73
C GLN A 128 21.79 4.06 13.60
N THR A 129 22.01 2.79 13.87
CA THR A 129 21.82 1.66 12.96
C THR A 129 20.87 0.63 13.55
N VAL A 130 20.49 -0.38 12.77
CA VAL A 130 19.72 -1.52 13.27
C VAL A 130 20.49 -2.30 14.35
N SER A 131 21.83 -2.30 14.33
CA SER A 131 22.62 -2.91 15.41
C SER A 131 22.34 -2.27 16.77
N ASP A 132 22.20 -0.95 16.83
CA ASP A 132 21.87 -0.23 18.06
C ASP A 132 20.48 -0.60 18.61
N LEU A 133 19.57 -1.06 17.75
CA LEU A 133 18.30 -1.64 18.19
C LEU A 133 18.51 -3.04 18.76
N LEU A 134 19.26 -3.90 18.08
CA LEU A 134 19.53 -5.28 18.53
C LEU A 134 20.26 -5.31 19.89
N GLU A 135 21.18 -4.38 20.13
CA GLU A 135 21.87 -4.21 21.42
C GLU A 135 20.92 -3.91 22.59
N LYS A 136 19.73 -3.37 22.31
CA LYS A 136 18.65 -3.18 23.31
C LYS A 136 17.88 -4.45 23.63
N GLY A 137 18.28 -5.61 23.08
CA GLY A 137 17.65 -6.89 23.35
C GLY A 137 16.28 -7.05 22.69
N VAL A 138 16.13 -6.57 21.45
CA VAL A 138 14.93 -6.78 20.63
C VAL A 138 15.30 -7.55 19.36
N SER A 139 14.32 -8.23 18.76
CA SER A 139 14.48 -8.76 17.39
C SER A 139 13.87 -7.78 16.39
N VAL A 140 14.40 -7.78 15.16
CA VAL A 140 14.06 -6.79 14.14
C VAL A 140 13.76 -7.47 12.81
N THR A 141 12.70 -7.04 12.13
CA THR A 141 12.41 -7.45 10.75
C THR A 141 12.46 -6.23 9.84
N VAL A 142 13.32 -6.26 8.82
CA VAL A 142 13.30 -5.26 7.75
C VAL A 142 12.20 -5.63 6.75
N VAL A 143 11.31 -4.69 6.48
CA VAL A 143 10.22 -4.80 5.51
C VAL A 143 10.33 -3.69 4.47
N ARG A 144 9.78 -3.93 3.28
CA ARG A 144 9.80 -2.95 2.19
C ARG A 144 9.09 -1.64 2.56
N ASP A 145 8.02 -1.74 3.34
CA ASP A 145 7.00 -0.70 3.41
C ASP A 145 6.90 -0.06 4.79
N PHE A 146 6.88 1.27 4.83
CA PHE A 146 6.67 2.03 6.06
C PHE A 146 5.18 2.32 6.26
N PRO A 147 4.53 1.80 7.33
CA PRO A 147 3.11 2.04 7.58
C PRO A 147 2.91 3.45 8.16
N LEU A 148 2.01 4.23 7.56
CA LEU A 148 1.65 5.58 8.01
C LEU A 148 0.28 5.64 8.68
N GLY A 149 -0.49 4.55 8.57
CA GLY A 149 -1.78 4.36 9.20
C GLY A 149 -2.27 2.93 8.97
N THR A 150 -3.47 2.66 9.45
CA THR A 150 -4.17 1.39 9.33
C THR A 150 -5.56 1.59 8.77
N LEU A 151 -6.22 0.49 8.38
CA LEU A 151 -7.63 0.55 8.02
C LEU A 151 -8.50 1.01 9.21
N GLU A 152 -8.07 0.76 10.44
CA GLU A 152 -8.76 1.28 11.63
C GLU A 152 -8.71 2.80 11.69
N ASP A 153 -7.52 3.39 11.47
CA ASP A 153 -7.35 4.85 11.46
C ASP A 153 -8.21 5.51 10.37
N PHE A 154 -8.44 4.83 9.24
CA PHE A 154 -9.35 5.27 8.18
C PHE A 154 -10.83 5.23 8.60
N VAL A 155 -11.25 4.19 9.33
CA VAL A 155 -12.64 4.03 9.79
C VAL A 155 -12.96 5.02 10.92
N GLU A 156 -12.00 5.27 11.82
CA GLU A 156 -12.17 6.21 12.93
C GLU A 156 -12.54 7.62 12.43
N GLU A 157 -11.71 8.24 11.57
CA GLU A 157 -12.01 9.53 10.91
C GLU A 157 -13.21 9.42 9.96
N GLY A 158 -13.38 8.24 9.38
CA GLY A 158 -14.41 7.89 8.41
C GLY A 158 -15.83 8.23 8.86
N HIS A 159 -16.12 8.23 10.16
CA HIS A 159 -17.45 8.58 10.68
C HIS A 159 -17.89 10.00 10.28
N SER A 160 -16.98 10.96 10.44
CA SER A 160 -17.25 12.37 10.10
C SER A 160 -17.36 12.55 8.59
N LEU A 161 -16.42 11.96 7.83
CA LEU A 161 -16.39 12.05 6.38
C LEU A 161 -17.60 11.35 5.74
N HIS A 162 -17.99 10.19 6.22
CA HIS A 162 -19.16 9.45 5.71
C HIS A 162 -20.46 10.22 5.98
N SER A 163 -20.56 10.93 7.10
CA SER A 163 -21.73 11.76 7.42
C SER A 163 -21.83 13.02 6.56
N THR A 164 -20.69 13.60 6.17
CA THR A 164 -20.64 14.90 5.46
C THR A 164 -20.50 14.76 3.94
N LEU A 165 -19.64 13.85 3.49
CA LEU A 165 -19.31 13.56 2.10
C LEU A 165 -19.34 12.04 1.84
N PRO A 166 -20.52 11.40 1.89
CA PRO A 166 -20.64 9.94 1.80
C PRO A 166 -20.06 9.35 0.51
N GLU A 167 -20.26 10.02 -0.62
CA GLU A 167 -19.72 9.57 -1.90
C GLU A 167 -18.19 9.49 -1.88
N VAL A 168 -17.52 10.45 -1.23
CA VAL A 168 -16.05 10.46 -1.10
C VAL A 168 -15.61 9.30 -0.22
N TYR A 169 -16.22 9.12 0.95
CA TYR A 169 -15.88 8.03 1.85
C TYR A 169 -16.07 6.65 1.22
N GLU A 170 -17.24 6.41 0.63
CA GLU A 170 -17.59 5.13 0.02
C GLU A 170 -16.74 4.82 -1.22
N ARG A 171 -16.36 5.85 -2.00
CA ARG A 171 -15.39 5.68 -3.10
C ARG A 171 -14.04 5.23 -2.57
N ARG A 172 -13.51 5.90 -1.53
CA ARG A 172 -12.23 5.53 -0.89
C ARG A 172 -12.30 4.10 -0.33
N LEU A 173 -13.41 3.75 0.31
CA LEU A 173 -13.64 2.39 0.81
C LEU A 173 -13.67 1.36 -0.32
N CYS A 174 -14.34 1.63 -1.45
CA CYS A 174 -14.30 0.75 -2.61
C CYS A 174 -12.86 0.50 -3.11
N ILE A 175 -12.03 1.55 -3.14
CA ILE A 175 -10.63 1.45 -3.58
C ILE A 175 -9.81 0.59 -2.60
N LEU A 176 -9.94 0.82 -1.30
CA LEU A 176 -9.26 0.01 -0.27
C LEU A 176 -9.75 -1.44 -0.30
N ALA A 177 -11.06 -1.67 -0.43
CA ALA A 177 -11.64 -3.00 -0.54
C ALA A 177 -11.09 -3.74 -1.77
N LEU A 178 -10.94 -3.07 -2.91
CA LEU A 178 -10.38 -3.67 -4.12
C LEU A 178 -8.95 -4.17 -3.87
N GLN A 179 -8.11 -3.33 -3.26
CA GLN A 179 -6.74 -3.68 -2.91
C GLN A 179 -6.67 -4.86 -1.91
N LEU A 180 -7.56 -4.86 -0.92
CA LEU A 180 -7.67 -5.93 0.06
C LEU A 180 -8.00 -7.27 -0.62
N VAL A 181 -9.00 -7.29 -1.50
CA VAL A 181 -9.44 -8.50 -2.19
C VAL A 181 -8.34 -9.03 -3.13
N LEU A 182 -7.65 -8.14 -3.86
CA LEU A 182 -6.50 -8.52 -4.69
C LEU A 182 -5.40 -9.20 -3.84
N GLY A 183 -5.09 -8.64 -2.67
CA GLY A 183 -4.16 -9.26 -1.73
C GLY A 183 -4.63 -10.63 -1.20
N LEU A 184 -5.92 -10.77 -0.89
CA LEU A 184 -6.50 -12.02 -0.40
C LEU A 184 -6.51 -13.12 -1.47
N GLN A 185 -6.83 -12.80 -2.73
CA GLN A 185 -6.75 -13.77 -3.83
C GLN A 185 -5.35 -14.34 -3.97
N GLN A 186 -4.33 -13.49 -3.86
CA GLN A 186 -2.95 -13.93 -3.92
C GLN A 186 -2.59 -14.85 -2.76
N LEU A 187 -3.00 -14.53 -1.52
CA LEU A 187 -2.80 -15.43 -0.37
C LEU A 187 -3.53 -16.79 -0.57
N GLY A 188 -4.76 -16.75 -1.10
CA GLY A 188 -5.56 -17.93 -1.41
C GLY A 188 -4.90 -18.88 -2.42
N HIS A 189 -4.23 -18.35 -3.46
CA HIS A 189 -3.47 -19.16 -4.41
C HIS A 189 -2.36 -20.00 -3.74
N PHE A 190 -1.79 -19.50 -2.65
CA PHE A 190 -0.77 -20.21 -1.87
C PHE A 190 -1.33 -20.98 -0.67
N LYS A 191 -2.67 -21.14 -0.60
CA LYS A 191 -3.39 -21.77 0.52
C LYS A 191 -3.09 -21.11 1.87
N VAL A 192 -2.67 -19.84 1.85
CA VAL A 192 -2.49 -19.05 3.06
C VAL A 192 -3.85 -18.50 3.45
N ILE A 193 -4.42 -19.05 4.51
CA ILE A 193 -5.70 -18.60 5.04
C ILE A 193 -5.42 -17.52 6.08
N ASN A 194 -5.82 -16.29 5.78
CA ASN A 194 -5.86 -15.25 6.81
C ASN A 194 -7.00 -15.55 7.77
N ARG A 195 -6.66 -15.98 8.99
CA ARG A 195 -7.63 -16.53 9.95
C ARG A 195 -8.46 -15.45 10.65
N GLN A 196 -7.96 -14.21 10.70
CA GLN A 196 -8.70 -13.10 11.28
C GLN A 196 -8.33 -11.76 10.62
N MET A 197 -9.19 -11.28 9.75
CA MET A 197 -9.09 -9.93 9.20
C MET A 197 -9.61 -8.90 10.21
N LYS A 198 -8.67 -8.17 10.84
CA LYS A 198 -8.96 -7.02 11.68
C LYS A 198 -8.54 -5.74 10.96
N PRO A 199 -9.23 -4.62 11.15
CA PRO A 199 -8.84 -3.35 10.54
C PRO A 199 -7.41 -2.91 10.96
N GLN A 200 -6.97 -3.24 12.18
CA GLN A 200 -5.61 -2.92 12.66
C GLN A 200 -4.51 -3.80 12.01
N SER A 201 -4.86 -4.94 11.43
CA SER A 201 -3.88 -5.82 10.76
C SER A 201 -3.61 -5.39 9.31
N VAL A 202 -4.37 -4.42 8.80
CA VAL A 202 -4.27 -3.88 7.45
C VAL A 202 -3.63 -2.50 7.50
N THR A 203 -2.45 -2.33 6.87
CA THR A 203 -1.69 -1.07 6.91
C THR A 203 -1.88 -0.26 5.64
N LEU A 204 -1.76 1.07 5.80
CA LEU A 204 -1.82 2.05 4.72
C LEU A 204 -0.43 2.68 4.53
N VAL A 205 0.03 2.71 3.28
CA VAL A 205 1.38 3.14 2.89
C VAL A 205 1.27 4.13 1.74
N TRP A 206 1.95 5.28 1.85
CA TRP A 206 2.02 6.29 0.78
C TRP A 206 3.42 6.30 0.15
N PRO A 207 3.61 5.72 -1.05
CA PRO A 207 4.92 5.63 -1.69
C PRO A 207 5.54 6.99 -2.05
N SER A 208 4.72 8.01 -2.30
CA SER A 208 5.16 9.35 -2.74
C SER A 208 5.99 10.09 -1.70
N ILE A 209 5.83 9.75 -0.41
CA ILE A 209 6.65 10.31 0.69
C ILE A 209 8.11 9.85 0.57
N MET A 210 8.37 8.72 -0.10
CA MET A 210 9.68 8.08 -0.19
C MET A 210 10.48 8.47 -1.45
N ARG A 211 9.95 9.32 -2.35
CA ARG A 211 10.49 9.46 -3.72
C ARG A 211 10.85 10.88 -4.18
N LYS A 212 11.13 11.83 -3.28
CA LYS A 212 11.66 13.13 -3.74
C LYS A 212 13.20 13.12 -3.73
N GLU A 213 13.78 12.87 -4.90
CA GLU A 213 15.15 13.30 -5.19
C GLU A 213 15.13 14.83 -5.33
N ALA A 214 15.86 15.52 -4.46
CA ALA A 214 16.06 16.96 -4.59
C ALA A 214 17.10 17.20 -5.70
N ASP A 215 16.66 17.26 -6.96
CA ASP A 215 17.47 17.88 -8.01
C ASP A 215 17.34 19.40 -7.87
N SER A 216 18.17 19.96 -6.98
CA SER A 216 18.45 21.40 -6.98
C SER A 216 19.34 21.71 -8.18
N ASN A 217 18.73 21.90 -9.36
CA ASN A 217 19.35 22.70 -10.42
C ASN A 217 18.69 24.08 -10.41
N ASP A 218 19.00 24.85 -9.36
CA ASP A 218 19.08 26.29 -9.50
C ASP A 218 20.20 26.57 -10.50
N TYR A 219 19.87 27.23 -11.62
CA TYR A 219 20.86 27.67 -12.60
C TYR A 219 21.84 28.66 -11.96
N PRO A 220 23.15 28.54 -12.25
CA PRO A 220 23.98 29.73 -12.39
C PRO A 220 24.57 29.77 -13.80
N SER A 221 24.31 30.89 -14.45
CA SER A 221 25.03 31.36 -15.63
C SER A 221 26.54 31.47 -15.34
N GLU A 222 27.32 31.32 -16.41
CA GLU A 222 28.74 31.69 -16.56
C GLU A 222 29.84 30.72 -16.06
N MET A 223 30.30 29.89 -17.00
CA MET A 223 31.70 29.82 -17.45
C MET A 223 32.80 30.02 -16.40
N LYS A 224 33.17 28.96 -15.66
CA LYS A 224 34.52 28.83 -15.08
C LYS A 224 35.05 27.40 -15.17
N ARG A 225 36.31 27.33 -15.60
CA ARG A 225 37.11 26.17 -15.93
C ARG A 225 37.86 25.72 -14.67
N GLY A 226 37.81 24.42 -14.35
CA GLY A 226 38.78 23.69 -13.51
C GLY A 226 38.43 23.53 -12.02
N SER A 227 38.33 22.28 -11.56
CA SER A 227 39.12 21.70 -10.46
C SER A 227 38.54 20.35 -10.03
N MET A 228 39.44 19.44 -9.61
CA MET A 228 39.22 18.05 -9.20
C MET A 228 38.43 17.89 -7.90
N ASN A 229 37.72 16.76 -7.84
CA ASN A 229 37.42 15.89 -6.70
C ASN A 229 36.66 16.47 -5.50
N THR A 230 35.41 16.03 -5.34
CA THR A 230 34.81 15.54 -4.10
C THR A 230 33.54 14.77 -4.48
N ASP A 231 33.61 13.44 -4.47
CA ASP A 231 32.45 12.55 -4.59
C ASP A 231 31.56 12.75 -3.36
N THR A 232 30.65 13.71 -3.45
CA THR A 232 29.61 13.92 -2.43
C THR A 232 28.36 13.23 -2.95
N PHE A 233 27.96 12.17 -2.25
CA PHE A 233 26.76 11.35 -2.50
C PHE A 233 25.54 12.20 -2.89
N LYS A 234 25.28 12.33 -4.19
CA LYS A 234 24.02 12.85 -4.74
C LYS A 234 23.06 11.68 -4.89
N GLY A 235 21.93 11.71 -4.18
CA GLY A 235 20.83 10.76 -4.39
C GLY A 235 20.28 10.07 -3.14
N ILE A 236 20.35 10.69 -1.97
CA ILE A 236 19.56 10.19 -0.82
C ILE A 236 18.12 10.69 -1.00
N PRO A 237 17.11 9.81 -1.13
CA PRO A 237 15.72 10.21 -1.16
C PRO A 237 15.38 10.93 0.15
N MET A 238 15.09 12.23 0.07
CA MET A 238 14.76 13.03 1.23
C MET A 238 13.26 12.97 1.46
N ILE A 239 12.85 12.41 2.60
CA ILE A 239 11.46 12.45 3.02
C ILE A 239 11.05 13.91 3.26
N THR A 240 10.09 14.40 2.50
CA THR A 240 9.45 15.70 2.74
C THR A 240 8.29 15.56 3.72
N VAL A 241 8.58 15.04 4.91
CA VAL A 241 7.67 15.18 6.05
C VAL A 241 7.95 16.56 6.63
N SER A 242 7.01 17.48 6.42
CA SER A 242 7.06 18.81 7.04
C SER A 242 7.27 18.62 8.55
N LYS A 243 8.22 19.36 9.14
CA LYS A 243 8.45 19.42 10.60
C LYS A 243 7.16 19.74 11.41
N GLU A 244 6.10 20.19 10.73
CA GLU A 244 4.76 20.42 11.28
C GLU A 244 4.02 19.14 11.72
N GLN A 245 4.47 17.94 11.35
CA GLN A 245 3.86 16.67 11.81
C GLN A 245 4.38 16.18 13.16
N THR A 246 5.47 16.73 13.69
CA THR A 246 6.06 16.28 14.97
C THR A 246 5.70 17.17 16.17
N ASP A 247 5.17 18.39 15.94
CA ASP A 247 4.96 19.38 17.00
C ASP A 247 3.51 19.52 17.48
N ASN A 248 2.54 18.87 16.83
CA ASN A 248 1.16 18.77 17.33
C ASN A 248 0.80 17.30 17.56
N GLU A 249 0.21 16.97 18.70
CA GLU A 249 -0.40 15.67 19.02
C GLU A 249 -1.61 15.37 18.10
N ARG A 250 -1.39 15.32 16.79
CA ARG A 250 -2.42 14.90 15.83
C ARG A 250 -2.67 13.41 16.01
N THR A 251 -3.95 13.03 16.02
CA THR A 251 -4.32 11.61 16.02
C THR A 251 -3.84 10.93 14.72
N LYS A 252 -3.61 9.60 14.75
CA LYS A 252 -3.25 8.85 13.53
C LYS A 252 -4.31 8.97 12.43
N SER A 253 -5.56 9.11 12.84
CA SER A 253 -6.71 9.40 11.99
C SER A 253 -6.53 10.70 11.19
N GLU A 254 -6.12 11.79 11.84
CA GLU A 254 -5.81 13.07 11.17
C GLU A 254 -4.63 12.95 10.20
N ILE A 255 -3.60 12.16 10.55
CA ILE A 255 -2.47 11.88 9.66
C ILE A 255 -2.96 11.15 8.40
N CYS A 256 -3.87 10.18 8.53
CA CYS A 256 -4.44 9.45 7.41
C CYS A 256 -5.20 10.39 6.45
N GLN A 257 -6.06 11.26 6.97
CA GLN A 257 -6.83 12.20 6.14
C GLN A 257 -5.94 13.22 5.43
N THR A 258 -5.02 13.86 6.16
CA THR A 258 -4.08 14.85 5.58
C THR A 258 -3.16 14.22 4.54
N SER A 259 -2.75 12.96 4.75
CA SER A 259 -1.97 12.21 3.77
C SER A 259 -2.76 11.91 2.50
N TRP A 260 -4.05 11.59 2.62
CA TRP A 260 -4.92 11.38 1.46
C TRP A 260 -5.06 12.66 0.62
N GLU A 261 -5.27 13.80 1.26
CA GLU A 261 -5.41 15.09 0.59
C GLU A 261 -4.12 15.54 -0.09
N LYS A 262 -2.97 15.29 0.55
CA LYS A 262 -1.67 15.72 0.04
C LYS A 262 -1.08 14.79 -1.03
N TRP A 263 -1.25 13.49 -0.87
CA TRP A 263 -0.51 12.47 -1.63
C TRP A 263 -1.41 11.52 -2.44
N GLY A 264 -2.73 11.65 -2.31
CA GLY A 264 -3.70 10.81 -3.00
C GLY A 264 -3.90 9.46 -2.32
N THR A 265 -4.33 8.48 -3.12
CA THR A 265 -4.73 7.17 -2.62
C THR A 265 -3.54 6.36 -2.08
N PRO A 266 -3.61 5.83 -0.84
CA PRO A 266 -2.60 4.95 -0.29
C PRO A 266 -2.65 3.57 -0.94
N ARG A 267 -1.52 2.88 -0.80
CA ARG A 267 -1.51 1.44 -0.93
C ARG A 267 -1.93 0.77 0.36
N LEU A 268 -2.81 -0.21 0.24
CA LEU A 268 -3.17 -1.12 1.32
C LEU A 268 -2.26 -2.34 1.31
N VAL A 269 -1.71 -2.70 2.47
CA VAL A 269 -0.79 -3.83 2.63
C VAL A 269 -1.30 -4.78 3.71
N LEU A 270 -1.48 -6.05 3.34
CA LEU A 270 -1.86 -7.14 4.24
C LEU A 270 -0.64 -7.74 4.90
N LYS A 271 -0.68 -7.86 6.24
CA LYS A 271 0.31 -8.64 6.97
C LYS A 271 0.09 -10.13 6.71
N SER A 272 1.14 -10.83 6.28
CA SER A 272 1.14 -12.30 6.22
C SER A 272 1.41 -12.83 7.63
N HIS A 273 0.35 -13.14 8.39
CA HIS A 273 0.47 -13.81 9.67
C HIS A 273 0.33 -15.32 9.46
N PHE A 274 1.40 -16.06 9.77
CA PHE A 274 1.39 -17.50 9.91
C PHE A 274 1.24 -17.80 11.40
N GLU A 275 0.03 -17.65 11.94
CA GLU A 275 -0.25 -18.05 13.33
C GLU A 275 -0.62 -19.53 13.33
N ASP A 276 0.29 -20.35 13.86
CA ASP A 276 0.11 -21.78 14.06
C ASP A 276 -0.63 -22.02 15.40
N GLU A 277 -1.88 -21.55 15.48
CA GLU A 277 -2.73 -21.77 16.66
C GLU A 277 -3.96 -22.64 16.32
N VAL A 278 -3.93 -23.88 16.81
CA VAL A 278 -5.04 -24.82 17.12
C VAL A 278 -6.44 -24.55 16.51
N LEU A 279 -6.84 -25.42 15.58
CA LEU A 279 -8.17 -26.09 15.45
C LEU A 279 -9.51 -25.35 15.73
N GLN A 280 -9.65 -24.05 15.52
CA GLN A 280 -10.98 -23.45 15.26
C GLN A 280 -11.31 -23.40 13.76
N GLU A 281 -12.55 -23.77 13.42
CA GLU A 281 -13.07 -23.71 12.05
C GLU A 281 -13.12 -22.25 11.59
N ALA A 282 -12.10 -21.83 10.83
CA ALA A 282 -11.97 -20.46 10.38
C ALA A 282 -13.11 -20.15 9.41
N LYS A 283 -13.85 -19.06 9.67
CA LYS A 283 -14.83 -18.55 8.70
C LYS A 283 -14.12 -18.24 7.38
N SER A 284 -14.81 -18.42 6.27
CA SER A 284 -14.22 -18.21 4.94
C SER A 284 -13.69 -16.77 4.79
N GLN A 285 -12.71 -16.57 3.89
CA GLN A 285 -12.13 -15.24 3.66
C GLN A 285 -13.18 -14.26 3.15
N GLU A 286 -14.15 -14.73 2.37
CA GLU A 286 -15.31 -14.00 1.89
C GLU A 286 -16.17 -13.51 3.06
N PHE A 287 -16.48 -14.38 4.02
CA PHE A 287 -17.26 -13.99 5.20
C PHE A 287 -16.55 -12.93 6.05
N GLN A 288 -15.25 -13.14 6.27
CA GLN A 288 -14.43 -12.17 7.00
C GLN A 288 -14.38 -10.82 6.27
N LEU A 289 -14.29 -10.83 4.94
CA LEU A 289 -14.32 -9.62 4.11
C LEU A 289 -15.67 -8.90 4.25
N GLY A 290 -16.79 -9.64 4.17
CA GLY A 290 -18.12 -9.08 4.37
C GLY A 290 -18.29 -8.44 5.74
N THR A 291 -17.76 -9.07 6.79
CA THR A 291 -17.76 -8.54 8.16
C THR A 291 -16.94 -7.26 8.27
N LEU A 292 -15.75 -7.22 7.66
CA LEU A 292 -14.90 -6.04 7.64
C LEU A 292 -15.52 -4.88 6.84
N LEU A 293 -16.12 -5.16 5.68
CA LEU A 293 -16.84 -4.14 4.90
C LEU A 293 -18.03 -3.57 5.69
N ARG A 294 -18.78 -4.43 6.39
CA ARG A 294 -19.87 -4.01 7.28
C ARG A 294 -19.37 -3.06 8.37
N TYR A 295 -18.23 -3.39 8.98
CA TYR A 295 -17.57 -2.54 9.97
C TYR A 295 -17.15 -1.18 9.36
N CYS A 296 -16.44 -1.19 8.23
CA CYS A 296 -15.99 0.04 7.57
C CYS A 296 -17.15 0.93 7.09
N LEU A 297 -18.34 0.37 6.84
CA LEU A 297 -19.53 1.13 6.49
C LEU A 297 -20.27 1.70 7.72
N HIS A 298 -19.76 1.47 8.93
CA HIS A 298 -20.38 1.86 10.20
C HIS A 298 -21.77 1.23 10.41
N LEU A 299 -21.93 -0.01 9.96
CA LEU A 299 -23.21 -0.74 10.04
C LEU A 299 -23.27 -1.50 11.37
N ASN A 300 -24.05 -0.99 12.33
CA ASN A 300 -24.20 -1.60 13.65
C ASN A 300 -25.31 -2.68 13.65
N ASP A 301 -25.10 -3.79 14.38
CA ASP A 301 -26.06 -4.92 14.48
C ASP A 301 -27.35 -4.58 15.23
N SER A 302 -27.38 -3.47 15.94
CA SER A 302 -28.53 -3.00 16.72
C SER A 302 -29.62 -2.29 15.89
N CYS A 303 -29.45 -2.15 14.57
CA CYS A 303 -30.46 -1.53 13.70
C CYS A 303 -30.95 -2.52 12.64
N SER A 304 -31.81 -3.45 13.05
CA SER A 304 -32.44 -4.46 12.19
C SER A 304 -33.50 -3.91 11.20
N SER A 305 -33.58 -2.60 10.97
CA SER A 305 -34.59 -2.07 10.03
C SER A 305 -34.24 -0.83 9.21
N VAL A 306 -33.19 -0.07 9.50
CA VAL A 306 -32.79 1.06 8.62
C VAL A 306 -31.29 1.27 8.69
N TRP A 307 -30.59 0.93 7.61
CA TRP A 307 -29.18 1.29 7.43
C TRP A 307 -29.05 2.82 7.58
N LYS A 308 -28.26 3.30 8.55
CA LYS A 308 -27.87 4.73 8.63
C LYS A 308 -26.78 5.08 7.60
N VAL A 309 -26.79 4.43 6.46
CA VAL A 309 -25.93 4.83 5.33
C VAL A 309 -26.66 5.95 4.61
N PRO A 310 -25.98 7.06 4.28
CA PRO A 310 -26.56 8.11 3.46
C PRO A 310 -27.10 7.52 2.17
N GLN A 311 -28.42 7.47 2.04
CA GLN A 311 -29.04 6.93 0.84
C GLN A 311 -28.83 7.91 -0.32
N GLY A 312 -28.26 7.42 -1.42
CA GLY A 312 -28.22 8.17 -2.69
C GLY A 312 -26.85 8.31 -3.37
N THR A 313 -25.77 7.75 -2.82
CA THR A 313 -24.51 7.69 -3.57
C THR A 313 -24.57 6.59 -4.65
N PRO A 314 -23.73 6.64 -5.70
CA PRO A 314 -23.61 5.56 -6.68
C PRO A 314 -22.95 4.28 -6.14
N TYR A 315 -22.42 4.27 -4.91
CA TYR A 315 -21.68 3.13 -4.32
C TYR A 315 -22.48 2.38 -3.26
N THR A 316 -23.30 3.09 -2.48
CA THR A 316 -24.04 2.56 -1.31
C THR A 316 -24.72 1.23 -1.63
N GLN A 317 -25.48 1.17 -2.73
CA GLN A 317 -26.25 -0.01 -3.10
C GLN A 317 -25.36 -1.21 -3.43
N GLY A 318 -24.29 -1.00 -4.19
CA GLY A 318 -23.34 -2.06 -4.54
C GLY A 318 -22.57 -2.56 -3.33
N LEU A 319 -22.18 -1.66 -2.42
CA LEU A 319 -21.51 -2.00 -1.17
C LEU A 319 -22.42 -2.79 -0.22
N GLN A 320 -23.69 -2.41 -0.08
CA GLN A 320 -24.68 -3.15 0.71
C GLN A 320 -24.95 -4.54 0.13
N TRP A 321 -25.06 -4.64 -1.21
CA TRP A 321 -25.20 -5.91 -1.88
C TRP A 321 -24.00 -6.82 -1.63
N LEU A 322 -22.77 -6.30 -1.75
CA LEU A 322 -21.54 -7.04 -1.43
C LEU A 322 -21.53 -7.54 0.01
N VAL A 323 -21.81 -6.67 0.99
CA VAL A 323 -21.89 -7.07 2.40
C VAL A 323 -22.88 -8.23 2.56
N THR A 324 -24.08 -8.10 2.00
CA THR A 324 -25.13 -9.13 2.11
C THR A 324 -24.71 -10.46 1.50
N GLN A 325 -24.08 -10.45 0.31
CA GLN A 325 -23.62 -11.65 -0.38
C GLN A 325 -22.44 -12.33 0.33
N LEU A 326 -21.59 -11.54 0.98
CA LEU A 326 -20.38 -12.02 1.65
C LEU A 326 -20.67 -12.51 3.08
N THR A 327 -21.63 -11.90 3.79
CA THR A 327 -21.97 -12.30 5.17
C THR A 327 -23.03 -13.41 5.25
N SER A 328 -23.41 -14.03 4.14
CA SER A 328 -24.32 -15.19 4.14
C SER A 328 -23.64 -16.44 4.72
N GLU A 329 -24.42 -17.41 5.21
CA GLU A 329 -23.88 -18.67 5.77
C GLU A 329 -23.02 -19.45 4.76
N LYS A 330 -23.30 -19.28 3.47
CA LYS A 330 -22.51 -19.79 2.36
C LYS A 330 -22.31 -18.64 1.37
N PRO A 331 -21.17 -17.92 1.43
CA PRO A 331 -20.90 -16.82 0.52
C PRO A 331 -21.05 -17.27 -0.92
N GLY A 332 -21.95 -16.62 -1.66
CA GLY A 332 -22.26 -16.99 -3.05
C GLY A 332 -21.26 -16.43 -4.07
N LEU A 333 -20.35 -15.55 -3.62
CA LEU A 333 -19.38 -14.87 -4.46
C LEU A 333 -17.97 -15.35 -4.14
N LEU A 334 -17.19 -15.64 -5.17
CA LEU A 334 -15.75 -15.83 -5.04
C LEU A 334 -15.05 -14.47 -4.95
N LEU A 335 -13.85 -14.43 -4.37
CA LEU A 335 -13.05 -13.19 -4.33
C LEU A 335 -12.83 -12.57 -5.72
N ALA A 336 -12.70 -13.38 -6.77
CA ALA A 336 -12.59 -12.90 -8.16
C ALA A 336 -13.83 -12.13 -8.63
N ASP A 337 -15.02 -12.57 -8.21
CA ASP A 337 -16.27 -11.90 -8.52
C ASP A 337 -16.35 -10.56 -7.80
N VAL A 338 -15.88 -10.50 -6.57
CA VAL A 338 -15.83 -9.26 -5.76
C VAL A 338 -14.90 -8.23 -6.40
N VAL A 339 -13.74 -8.65 -6.92
CA VAL A 339 -12.84 -7.74 -7.67
C VAL A 339 -13.56 -7.10 -8.84
N GLY A 340 -14.22 -7.90 -9.67
CA GLY A 340 -14.96 -7.42 -10.82
C GLY A 340 -16.06 -6.43 -10.41
N VAL A 341 -16.82 -6.77 -9.37
CA VAL A 341 -17.88 -5.90 -8.83
C VAL A 341 -17.31 -4.56 -8.35
N LEU A 342 -16.25 -4.56 -7.55
CA LEU A 342 -15.63 -3.32 -7.05
C LEU A 342 -15.05 -2.46 -8.18
N GLN A 343 -14.41 -3.07 -9.18
CA GLN A 343 -13.93 -2.37 -10.37
C GLN A 343 -15.09 -1.74 -11.16
N ALA A 344 -16.20 -2.46 -11.32
CA ALA A 344 -17.39 -1.94 -11.98
C ALA A 344 -18.03 -0.78 -11.19
N LEU A 345 -18.10 -0.90 -9.86
CA LEU A 345 -18.55 0.18 -8.98
C LEU A 345 -17.66 1.41 -9.05
N LEU A 346 -16.34 1.26 -9.23
CA LEU A 346 -15.40 2.37 -9.27
C LEU A 346 -15.34 3.05 -10.64
N TRP A 347 -15.21 2.28 -11.72
CA TRP A 347 -14.91 2.79 -13.06
C TRP A 347 -15.78 2.21 -14.18
N GLY A 348 -16.58 1.17 -13.89
CA GLY A 348 -17.37 0.42 -14.87
C GLY A 348 -18.54 1.18 -15.51
N PRO A 349 -19.22 0.52 -16.46
CA PRO A 349 -20.42 1.07 -17.08
C PRO A 349 -21.51 1.27 -16.03
N ARG A 350 -22.22 2.40 -16.11
CA ARG A 350 -23.31 2.74 -15.19
C ARG A 350 -24.64 2.34 -15.80
N GLN A 351 -25.66 2.15 -14.96
CA GLN A 351 -27.03 1.82 -15.38
C GLN A 351 -27.55 2.70 -16.53
N ARG A 352 -27.23 4.01 -16.53
CA ARG A 352 -27.64 4.95 -17.60
C ARG A 352 -27.21 4.53 -19.02
N LEU A 353 -26.09 3.81 -19.15
CA LEU A 353 -25.64 3.28 -20.45
C LEU A 353 -26.66 2.28 -21.02
N PHE A 354 -27.23 1.44 -20.15
CA PHE A 354 -28.15 0.35 -20.50
C PHE A 354 -29.62 0.78 -20.54
N GLN A 355 -29.94 1.97 -20.01
CA GLN A 355 -31.25 2.59 -20.23
C GLN A 355 -31.46 2.99 -21.70
N GLN A 356 -30.38 3.29 -22.41
CA GLN A 356 -30.42 3.75 -23.80
C GLN A 356 -29.96 2.70 -24.81
N ASN A 357 -29.30 1.62 -24.35
CA ASN A 357 -28.71 0.60 -25.20
C ASN A 357 -28.98 -0.78 -24.64
N GLN A 358 -29.14 -1.78 -25.51
CA GLN A 358 -29.13 -3.17 -25.06
C GLN A 358 -27.74 -3.55 -24.54
N MET A 359 -27.68 -4.48 -23.59
CA MET A 359 -26.43 -4.97 -23.01
C MET A 359 -25.73 -5.93 -23.99
N GLU A 360 -25.20 -5.37 -25.07
CA GLU A 360 -24.47 -6.07 -26.11
C GLU A 360 -22.95 -5.87 -25.98
N ASN A 361 -22.18 -6.88 -26.40
CA ASN A 361 -20.72 -6.82 -26.42
C ASN A 361 -20.17 -5.68 -27.30
N SER A 362 -20.91 -5.27 -28.33
CA SER A 362 -20.58 -4.13 -29.20
C SER A 362 -20.55 -2.80 -28.42
N VAL A 363 -21.57 -2.57 -27.58
CA VAL A 363 -21.70 -1.37 -26.72
C VAL A 363 -20.59 -1.35 -25.68
N LEU A 364 -20.32 -2.48 -25.03
CA LEU A 364 -19.24 -2.62 -24.04
C LEU A 364 -17.86 -2.43 -24.66
N SER A 365 -17.66 -2.92 -25.89
CA SER A 365 -16.41 -2.70 -26.64
C SER A 365 -16.17 -1.23 -26.92
N ASN A 366 -17.20 -0.50 -27.36
CA ASN A 366 -17.13 0.94 -27.60
C ASN A 366 -16.89 1.73 -26.30
N TRP A 367 -17.53 1.32 -25.21
CA TRP A 367 -17.32 1.91 -23.90
C TRP A 367 -15.87 1.73 -23.42
N LEU A 368 -15.32 0.51 -23.57
CA LEU A 368 -13.93 0.21 -23.23
C LEU A 368 -12.96 1.05 -24.07
N LEU A 369 -13.21 1.18 -25.37
CA LEU A 369 -12.40 2.01 -26.25
C LEU A 369 -12.38 3.46 -25.76
N LEU A 370 -13.55 4.05 -25.49
CA LEU A 370 -13.65 5.41 -24.95
C LEU A 370 -12.87 5.56 -23.64
N LYS A 371 -13.05 4.64 -22.68
CA LYS A 371 -12.38 4.70 -21.39
C LYS A 371 -10.87 4.56 -21.49
N ARG A 372 -10.39 3.67 -22.36
CA ARG A 372 -8.95 3.52 -22.65
C ARG A 372 -8.38 4.79 -23.27
N SER A 373 -9.07 5.40 -24.24
CA SER A 373 -8.62 6.66 -24.85
C SER A 373 -8.52 7.80 -23.84
N LEU A 374 -9.50 7.93 -22.94
CA LEU A 374 -9.46 8.93 -21.87
C LEU A 374 -8.32 8.68 -20.88
N LEU A 375 -8.04 7.41 -20.54
CA LEU A 375 -6.92 7.08 -19.67
C LEU A 375 -5.56 7.39 -20.33
N VAL A 376 -5.40 7.09 -21.62
CA VAL A 376 -4.20 7.46 -22.39
C VAL A 376 -3.99 8.98 -22.37
N LEU A 377 -5.05 9.76 -22.60
CA LEU A 377 -4.98 11.22 -22.54
C LEU A 377 -4.55 11.71 -21.14
N LYS A 378 -5.19 11.20 -20.07
CA LYS A 378 -4.82 11.52 -18.69
C LYS A 378 -3.36 11.21 -18.38
N LEU A 379 -2.85 10.07 -18.84
CA LEU A 379 -1.45 9.68 -18.65
C LEU A 379 -0.49 10.59 -19.42
N ALA A 380 -0.86 10.98 -20.65
CA ALA A 380 -0.08 11.92 -21.45
C ALA A 380 -0.01 13.31 -20.78
N GLU A 381 -1.12 13.81 -20.25
CA GLU A 381 -1.17 15.07 -19.50
C GLU A 381 -0.29 15.03 -18.26
N LYS A 382 -0.33 13.93 -17.48
CA LYS A 382 0.56 13.76 -16.34
C LYS A 382 2.05 13.76 -16.73
N GLY A 383 2.38 13.25 -17.91
CA GLY A 383 3.75 13.29 -18.43
C GLY A 383 4.27 14.70 -18.77
N LEU A 384 3.41 15.71 -18.86
CA LEU A 384 3.81 17.09 -19.15
C LEU A 384 4.30 17.85 -17.91
N PHE A 385 3.85 17.46 -16.72
CA PHE A 385 4.12 18.19 -15.47
C PHE A 385 5.08 17.40 -14.57
N GLN A 386 6.36 17.80 -14.55
CA GLN A 386 7.37 17.17 -13.69
C GLN A 386 7.15 17.48 -12.19
N ASP A 387 6.46 18.57 -11.87
CA ASP A 387 6.24 19.05 -10.49
C ASP A 387 4.96 18.51 -9.82
N GLN A 388 4.12 17.77 -10.54
CA GLN A 388 2.90 17.18 -9.99
C GLN A 388 3.21 15.85 -9.27
N PRO A 389 2.46 15.49 -8.21
CA PRO A 389 2.55 14.14 -7.68
C PRO A 389 2.26 13.14 -8.80
N GLY A 390 3.04 12.06 -8.84
CA GLY A 390 2.95 11.05 -9.88
C GLY A 390 1.60 10.31 -9.93
N LEU A 391 1.60 9.11 -10.50
CA LEU A 391 0.41 8.24 -10.44
C LEU A 391 0.24 7.74 -8.99
N ASP A 392 -0.96 7.90 -8.45
CA ASP A 392 -1.32 7.33 -7.15
C ASP A 392 -1.86 5.89 -7.30
N TRP A 393 -2.31 5.29 -6.20
CA TRP A 393 -2.83 3.92 -6.25
C TRP A 393 -4.19 3.78 -6.95
N GLU A 394 -5.00 4.83 -7.00
CA GLU A 394 -6.25 4.79 -7.75
C GLU A 394 -5.96 4.77 -9.26
N ASP A 395 -5.00 5.59 -9.71
CA ASP A 395 -4.54 5.58 -11.10
C ASP A 395 -3.99 4.21 -11.53
N TYR A 396 -3.18 3.57 -10.68
CA TYR A 396 -2.66 2.22 -10.92
C TYR A 396 -3.79 1.19 -11.05
N LEU A 397 -4.75 1.17 -10.13
CA LEU A 397 -5.85 0.19 -10.16
C LEU A 397 -6.79 0.41 -11.35
N CYS A 398 -7.05 1.67 -11.72
CA CYS A 398 -7.82 2.02 -12.91
C CYS A 398 -7.10 1.57 -14.19
N LEU A 399 -5.79 1.78 -14.27
CA LEU A 399 -4.94 1.30 -15.36
C LEU A 399 -4.97 -0.22 -15.45
N GLN A 400 -4.83 -0.91 -14.31
CA GLN A 400 -4.93 -2.37 -14.26
C GLN A 400 -6.28 -2.86 -14.80
N TYR A 401 -7.39 -2.31 -14.31
CA TYR A 401 -8.74 -2.64 -14.80
C TYR A 401 -8.88 -2.43 -16.32
N LEU A 402 -8.64 -1.21 -16.82
CA LEU A 402 -8.88 -0.90 -18.23
C LEU A 402 -7.91 -1.61 -19.18
N SER A 403 -6.72 -1.97 -18.72
CA SER A 403 -5.71 -2.67 -19.53
C SER A 403 -5.94 -4.19 -19.60
N LEU A 404 -6.63 -4.78 -18.61
CA LEU A 404 -6.83 -6.24 -18.51
C LEU A 404 -8.25 -6.70 -18.80
N THR A 405 -9.27 -5.84 -18.64
CA THR A 405 -10.67 -6.23 -18.84
C THR A 405 -11.06 -6.31 -20.32
N ASP A 406 -11.67 -7.42 -20.71
CA ASP A 406 -12.33 -7.60 -22.00
C ASP A 406 -13.86 -7.37 -21.92
N PRO A 407 -14.55 -7.23 -23.07
CA PRO A 407 -15.99 -6.99 -23.10
C PRO A 407 -16.85 -8.11 -22.47
N GLU A 408 -16.43 -9.37 -22.53
CA GLU A 408 -17.18 -10.53 -22.02
C GLU A 408 -17.11 -10.57 -20.49
N THR A 409 -15.91 -10.36 -19.92
CA THR A 409 -15.73 -10.21 -18.47
C THR A 409 -16.57 -9.05 -17.94
N MET A 410 -16.58 -7.91 -18.65
CA MET A 410 -17.39 -6.75 -18.27
C MET A 410 -18.89 -7.04 -18.32
N HIS A 411 -19.33 -7.77 -19.34
CA HIS A 411 -20.73 -8.20 -19.49
C HIS A 411 -21.17 -9.03 -18.29
N SER A 412 -20.41 -10.08 -17.97
CA SER A 412 -20.71 -10.98 -16.84
C SER A 412 -20.79 -10.24 -15.49
N ILE A 413 -19.86 -9.31 -15.23
CA ILE A 413 -19.87 -8.50 -13.99
C ILE A 413 -21.08 -7.56 -13.96
N THR A 414 -21.41 -6.93 -15.09
CA THR A 414 -22.53 -5.99 -15.20
C THR A 414 -23.87 -6.69 -15.00
N GLU A 415 -24.02 -7.89 -15.57
CA GLU A 415 -25.16 -8.76 -15.37
C GLU A 415 -25.31 -9.12 -13.90
N ARG A 416 -24.23 -9.55 -13.24
CA ARG A 416 -24.24 -9.95 -11.84
C ARG A 416 -24.60 -8.82 -10.87
N LEU A 417 -24.16 -7.59 -11.16
CA LEU A 417 -24.53 -6.42 -10.37
C LEU A 417 -26.01 -6.02 -10.52
N GLY A 418 -26.75 -6.66 -11.45
CA GLY A 418 -28.13 -6.30 -11.74
C GLY A 418 -28.26 -4.89 -12.31
N LEU A 419 -27.19 -4.32 -12.89
CA LEU A 419 -27.21 -2.95 -13.43
C LEU A 419 -28.19 -2.79 -14.60
N HIS A 420 -28.65 -3.90 -15.18
CA HIS A 420 -29.69 -3.96 -16.21
C HIS A 420 -31.11 -4.14 -15.64
N ASP A 421 -31.23 -4.67 -14.40
CA ASP A 421 -32.51 -5.04 -13.78
C ASP A 421 -33.23 -3.88 -13.07
N PHE A 422 -32.59 -2.73 -12.91
CA PHE A 422 -33.22 -1.52 -12.34
C PHE A 422 -34.17 -0.80 -13.33
N ILE A 423 -34.64 -1.48 -14.38
CA ILE A 423 -35.79 -1.06 -15.17
C ILE A 423 -37.03 -1.71 -14.57
N THR A 424 -37.54 -1.10 -13.51
CA THR A 424 -38.98 -1.13 -13.27
C THR A 424 -39.39 0.22 -12.67
N PRO A 425 -39.83 1.19 -13.49
CA PRO A 425 -40.73 2.20 -12.94
C PRO A 425 -42.04 1.48 -12.58
N ALA A 426 -42.43 1.56 -11.31
CA ALA A 426 -43.81 1.36 -10.91
C ALA A 426 -44.71 2.43 -11.55
#